data_AF-A0A7C1DBS2-F1
#
_entry.id   AF-A0A7C1DBS2-F1
#
_cell.length_a   1.000
_cell.length_b   1.000
_cell.length_c   1.000
_cell.angle_alpha   90.00
_cell.angle_beta   90.00
_cell.angle_gamma   90.00
#
_symmetry.space_group_name_H-M   'P 1'
#
loop_
_entity.id
_entity.type
_entity.pdbx_description
1 polymer ?
#
loop_
_entity_poly.entity_id
_entity_poly.type
_entity_poly.pdbx_seq_one_letter_code
_entity_poly.pdbx_strand_id
1 'polypeptide(L)'
;MHSNTACTPAGKQKPSLRIPLQILVMALIGGVVFGVFGHKIIAVVIWTLACLLTFGFVFSPRVVQGFDRFGAWLAHFVGTALTYMLLVPMFYIVFTFGRVVISVLGRDPMQRKWLPGASTYWDDRPEPADASHFKRQY
;
A
#
# COMPACT_ATOMS: atom_id res chain seq x y z
N MET A 1 -26.22 41.54 14.19
CA MET A 1 -25.06 42.32 13.70
C MET A 1 -23.82 41.45 13.90
N HIS A 2 -23.04 41.23 12.84
CA HIS A 2 -21.74 40.53 12.78
C HIS A 2 -21.67 38.99 12.84
N SER A 3 -21.49 38.38 11.65
CA SER A 3 -20.54 37.26 11.46
C SER A 3 -20.06 37.19 9.99
N ASN A 4 -19.03 37.99 9.72
CA ASN A 4 -17.95 37.86 8.73
C ASN A 4 -18.08 36.79 7.63
N THR A 5 -18.43 37.23 6.43
CA THR A 5 -18.16 36.53 5.16
C THR A 5 -16.64 36.54 4.89
N ALA A 6 -16.01 35.39 5.03
CA ALA A 6 -14.61 35.20 4.69
C ALA A 6 -14.38 35.42 3.19
N CYS A 7 -13.73 36.53 2.85
CA CYS A 7 -13.17 36.76 1.52
C CYS A 7 -11.98 35.82 1.36
N THR A 8 -12.11 34.75 0.56
CA THR A 8 -11.00 33.84 0.26
C THR A 8 -10.07 34.53 -0.73
N PRO A 9 -8.77 34.73 -0.42
CA PRO A 9 -7.86 35.32 -1.39
C PRO A 9 -7.67 34.34 -2.55
N ALA A 10 -7.86 34.84 -3.77
CA ALA A 10 -7.55 34.14 -5.00
C ALA A 10 -6.10 33.64 -4.92
N GLY A 11 -5.94 32.34 -4.63
CA GLY A 11 -4.65 31.68 -4.64
C GLY A 11 -4.06 31.83 -6.03
N LYS A 12 -3.03 32.68 -6.14
CA LYS A 12 -2.18 32.76 -7.32
C LYS A 12 -1.76 31.32 -7.65
N GLN A 13 -2.35 30.76 -8.71
CA GLN A 13 -1.93 29.48 -9.25
C GLN A 13 -0.43 29.59 -9.52
N LYS A 14 0.38 28.94 -8.68
CA LYS A 14 1.83 28.85 -8.89
C LYS A 14 2.03 28.41 -10.34
N PRO A 15 2.85 29.11 -11.15
CA PRO A 15 3.19 28.63 -12.47
C PRO A 15 3.71 27.21 -12.30
N SER A 16 2.98 26.25 -12.84
CA SER A 16 3.24 24.84 -12.66
C SER A 16 4.66 24.56 -13.14
N LEU A 17 5.56 24.31 -12.18
CA LEU A 17 6.97 23.99 -12.39
C LEU A 17 7.18 22.79 -13.34
N ARG A 18 6.10 22.06 -13.62
CA ARG A 18 6.01 20.96 -14.57
C ARG A 18 6.34 21.39 -16.01
N ILE A 19 5.98 22.62 -16.40
CA ILE A 19 6.15 23.12 -17.78
C ILE A 19 7.63 23.30 -18.17
N PRO A 20 8.47 24.03 -17.41
CA PRO A 20 9.90 24.15 -17.74
C PRO A 20 10.66 22.84 -17.55
N LEU A 21 10.26 22.01 -16.56
CA LEU A 21 10.87 20.70 -16.33
C LEU A 21 10.61 19.74 -17.50
N GLN A 22 9.41 19.77 -18.09
CA GLN A 22 9.07 18.97 -19.25
C GLN A 22 9.84 19.42 -20.50
N ILE A 23 10.02 20.72 -20.70
CA ILE A 23 10.86 21.28 -21.79
C ILE A 23 12.32 20.84 -21.63
N LEU A 24 12.84 20.87 -20.40
CA LEU A 24 14.21 20.43 -20.09
C LEU A 24 14.38 18.93 -20.30
N VAL A 25 13.40 18.11 -19.89
CA VAL A 25 13.38 16.67 -20.13
C VAL A 25 13.32 16.36 -21.64
N MET A 26 12.52 17.10 -22.42
CA MET A 26 12.50 16.95 -23.89
C MET A 26 13.84 17.32 -24.53
N ALA A 27 14.49 18.39 -24.06
CA ALA A 27 15.78 18.83 -24.57
C ALA A 27 16.92 17.86 -24.21
N LEU A 28 16.92 17.33 -22.98
CA LEU A 28 17.98 16.45 -22.46
C LEU A 28 17.89 15.05 -23.08
N ILE A 29 16.68 14.49 -23.23
CA ILE A 29 16.48 13.21 -23.92
C ILE A 29 16.81 13.33 -25.41
N GLY A 30 16.45 14.45 -26.04
CA GLY A 30 16.82 14.74 -27.44
C GLY A 30 18.34 14.80 -27.67
N GLY A 31 19.08 15.40 -26.73
CA GLY A 31 20.54 15.46 -26.78
C GLY A 31 21.23 14.11 -26.55
N VAL A 32 20.74 13.31 -25.59
CA VAL A 32 21.35 12.02 -25.24
C VAL A 32 21.15 10.96 -26.33
N VAL A 33 20.00 10.96 -27.01
CA VAL A 33 19.72 9.97 -28.07
C VAL A 33 20.50 10.29 -29.36
N PHE A 34 20.71 11.57 -29.69
CA PHE A 34 21.50 11.99 -30.85
C PHE A 34 22.98 11.57 -30.74
N GLY A 35 23.49 11.41 -29.52
CA GLY A 35 24.88 11.08 -29.25
C GLY A 35 25.23 9.58 -29.28
N VAL A 36 24.29 8.65 -29.04
CA VAL A 36 24.66 7.28 -28.66
C VAL A 36 24.34 6.20 -29.72
N PHE A 37 23.36 6.35 -30.61
CA PHE A 37 22.98 5.22 -31.50
C PHE A 37 22.76 5.63 -32.98
N GLY A 38 23.77 5.35 -33.81
CA GLY A 38 23.79 5.57 -35.25
C GLY A 38 22.88 4.67 -36.09
N HIS A 39 21.67 4.31 -35.63
CA HIS A 39 20.65 3.60 -36.42
C HIS A 39 19.39 4.47 -36.57
N LYS A 40 19.36 5.27 -37.64
CA LYS A 40 18.47 6.41 -37.88
C LYS A 40 16.97 6.07 -37.95
N ILE A 41 16.58 4.84 -38.25
CA ILE A 41 15.19 4.47 -38.54
C ILE A 41 14.39 4.15 -37.27
N ILE A 42 14.98 3.37 -36.35
CA ILE A 42 14.33 2.99 -35.08
C ILE A 42 14.11 4.24 -34.21
N ALA A 43 15.07 5.17 -34.23
CA ALA A 43 14.97 6.44 -33.53
C ALA A 43 13.77 7.28 -34.02
N VAL A 44 13.54 7.37 -35.33
CA VAL A 44 12.43 8.16 -35.90
C VAL A 44 11.06 7.53 -35.61
N VAL A 45 10.95 6.20 -35.64
CA VAL A 45 9.69 5.52 -35.29
C VAL A 45 9.35 5.73 -33.82
N ILE A 46 10.34 5.63 -32.93
CA ILE A 46 10.13 5.90 -31.50
C ILE A 46 9.81 7.39 -31.28
N TRP A 47 10.45 8.30 -32.03
CA TRP A 47 10.24 9.74 -31.92
C TRP A 47 8.85 10.17 -32.39
N THR A 48 8.38 9.62 -33.52
CA THR A 48 7.03 9.87 -34.04
C THR A 48 5.97 9.32 -33.10
N LEU A 49 6.15 8.11 -32.57
CA LEU A 49 5.23 7.51 -31.61
C LEU A 49 5.20 8.28 -30.29
N ALA A 50 6.37 8.66 -29.75
CA ALA A 50 6.47 9.44 -28.53
C ALA A 50 5.88 10.85 -28.68
N CYS A 51 6.11 11.50 -29.83
CA CYS A 51 5.56 12.83 -30.12
C CYS A 51 4.04 12.75 -30.30
N LEU A 52 3.53 11.74 -31.02
CA LEU A 52 2.09 11.49 -31.20
C LEU A 52 1.40 11.22 -29.87
N LEU A 53 1.98 10.37 -29.02
CA LEU A 53 1.46 10.06 -27.70
C LEU A 53 1.48 11.30 -26.79
N THR A 54 2.59 12.05 -26.77
CA THR A 54 2.71 13.28 -25.96
C THR A 54 1.74 14.36 -26.44
N PHE A 55 1.64 14.58 -27.75
CA PHE A 55 0.72 15.53 -28.34
C PHE A 55 -0.74 15.16 -28.07
N GLY A 56 -1.08 13.86 -28.19
CA GLY A 56 -2.39 13.33 -27.84
C GLY A 56 -2.73 13.47 -26.35
N PHE A 57 -1.74 13.28 -25.46
CA PHE A 57 -1.90 13.48 -24.01
C PHE A 57 -2.12 14.96 -23.66
N VAL A 58 -1.40 15.88 -24.30
CA VAL A 58 -1.53 17.33 -24.05
C VAL A 58 -2.84 17.88 -24.58
N PHE A 59 -3.32 17.42 -25.74
CA PHE A 59 -4.54 17.96 -26.36
C PHE A 59 -5.83 17.47 -25.68
N SER A 60 -5.78 16.35 -24.94
CA SER A 60 -6.93 15.82 -24.21
C SER A 60 -6.61 15.63 -22.72
N PRO A 61 -6.80 16.65 -21.88
CA PRO A 61 -6.67 16.52 -20.42
C PRO A 61 -7.60 15.44 -19.84
N ARG A 62 -8.64 15.03 -20.57
CA ARG A 62 -9.52 13.91 -20.21
C ARG A 62 -8.85 12.54 -20.32
N VAL A 63 -7.98 12.35 -21.32
CA VAL A 63 -7.26 11.07 -21.51
C VAL A 63 -6.18 10.90 -20.44
N VAL A 64 -5.47 11.98 -20.09
CA VAL A 64 -4.50 12.01 -18.98
C VAL A 64 -5.17 11.61 -17.67
N GLN A 65 -6.30 12.24 -17.35
CA GLN A 65 -7.06 11.93 -16.13
C GLN A 65 -7.58 10.49 -16.10
N GLY A 66 -7.96 9.93 -17.26
CA GLY A 66 -8.37 8.53 -17.38
C GLY A 66 -7.21 7.56 -17.12
N PHE A 67 -6.03 7.84 -17.69
CA PHE A 67 -4.84 7.02 -17.50
C PHE A 67 -4.28 7.11 -16.08
N ASP A 68 -4.26 8.31 -15.49
CA ASP A 68 -3.87 8.50 -14.09
C ASP A 68 -4.81 7.75 -13.14
N ARG A 69 -6.12 7.79 -13.41
CA ARG A 69 -7.11 7.04 -12.62
C ARG A 69 -6.95 5.53 -12.79
N PHE A 70 -6.67 5.06 -14.00
CA PHE A 70 -6.40 3.66 -14.26
C PHE A 70 -5.09 3.19 -13.60
N GLY A 71 -4.03 3.99 -13.70
CA GLY A 71 -2.75 3.76 -13.06
C GLY A 71 -2.87 3.74 -11.54
N ALA A 72 -3.62 4.67 -10.94
CA ALA A 72 -3.89 4.70 -9.51
C ALA A 72 -4.69 3.46 -9.07
N TRP A 73 -5.71 3.07 -9.84
CA TRP A 73 -6.48 1.85 -9.56
C TRP A 73 -5.58 0.60 -9.62
N LEU A 74 -4.74 0.48 -10.64
CA LEU A 74 -3.81 -0.64 -10.77
C LEU A 74 -2.75 -0.64 -9.66
N ALA A 75 -2.21 0.52 -9.30
CA ALA A 75 -1.25 0.66 -8.20
C ALA A 75 -1.87 0.25 -6.87
N HIS A 76 -3.12 0.65 -6.60
CA HIS A 76 -3.86 0.20 -5.42
C HIS A 76 -4.09 -1.31 -5.44
N PHE A 77 -4.55 -1.85 -6.57
CA PHE A 77 -4.78 -3.30 -6.71
C PHE A 77 -3.50 -4.10 -6.46
N VAL A 78 -2.39 -3.70 -7.10
CA VAL A 78 -1.08 -4.35 -6.94
C VAL A 78 -0.57 -4.19 -5.52
N GLY A 79 -0.69 -3.00 -4.91
CA GLY A 79 -0.27 -2.77 -3.53
C GLY A 79 -1.04 -3.62 -2.54
N THR A 80 -2.36 -3.70 -2.69
CA THR A 80 -3.23 -4.55 -1.87
C THR A 80 -2.93 -6.03 -2.09
N ALA A 81 -2.79 -6.47 -3.34
CA ALA A 81 -2.43 -7.85 -3.68
C ALA A 81 -1.07 -8.24 -3.09
N LEU A 82 -0.06 -7.37 -3.21
CA LEU A 82 1.27 -7.59 -2.63
C LEU A 82 1.21 -7.66 -1.10
N THR A 83 0.41 -6.80 -0.48
CA THR A 83 0.21 -6.79 0.97
C THR A 83 -0.40 -8.11 1.42
N TYR A 84 -1.49 -8.58 0.78
CA TYR A 84 -2.06 -9.88 1.10
C TYR A 84 -1.11 -11.04 0.79
N MET A 85 -0.43 -10.99 -0.34
CA MET A 85 0.52 -12.01 -0.77
C MET A 85 1.69 -12.15 0.20
N LEU A 86 2.09 -11.08 0.89
CA LEU A 86 3.11 -11.13 1.93
C LEU A 86 2.51 -11.52 3.29
N LEU A 87 1.41 -10.88 3.67
CA LEU A 87 0.78 -11.02 4.98
C LEU A 87 0.22 -12.42 5.20
N VAL A 88 -0.46 -13.00 4.20
CA VAL A 88 -1.08 -14.33 4.29
C VAL A 88 -0.05 -15.42 4.58
N PRO A 89 0.98 -15.66 3.74
CA PRO A 89 1.96 -16.69 4.03
C PRO A 89 2.76 -16.38 5.29
N MET A 90 3.10 -15.12 5.58
CA MET A 90 3.77 -14.77 6.84
C MET A 90 2.92 -15.17 8.06
N PHE A 91 1.63 -14.83 8.04
CA PHE A 91 0.69 -15.21 9.09
C PHE A 91 0.60 -16.73 9.23
N TYR A 92 0.36 -17.44 8.13
CA TYR A 92 0.25 -18.89 8.18
C TYR A 92 1.54 -19.52 8.67
N ILE A 93 2.72 -19.11 8.20
CA ILE A 93 4.01 -19.67 8.64
C ILE A 93 4.19 -19.44 10.15
N VAL A 94 4.02 -18.21 10.65
CA VAL A 94 4.25 -17.89 12.06
C VAL A 94 3.26 -18.61 12.97
N PHE A 95 1.97 -18.60 12.63
CA PHE A 95 0.94 -19.22 13.47
C PHE A 95 0.95 -20.75 13.38
N THR A 96 1.16 -21.33 12.20
CA THR A 96 1.26 -22.79 12.06
C THR A 96 2.52 -23.30 12.74
N PHE A 97 3.66 -22.63 12.58
CA PHE A 97 4.89 -23.00 13.28
C PHE A 97 4.72 -22.86 14.79
N GLY A 98 4.13 -21.75 15.27
CA GLY A 98 3.79 -21.58 16.69
C GLY A 98 2.90 -22.71 17.22
N ARG A 99 1.88 -23.10 16.46
CA ARG A 99 1.02 -24.26 16.79
C ARG A 99 1.81 -25.56 16.85
N VAL A 100 2.69 -25.81 15.87
CA VAL A 100 3.55 -27.00 15.85
C VAL A 100 4.46 -27.04 17.08
N VAL A 101 5.11 -25.92 17.42
CA VAL A 101 5.98 -25.82 18.60
C VAL A 101 5.19 -26.11 19.88
N ILE A 102 4.03 -25.49 20.07
CA ILE A 102 3.17 -25.72 21.25
C ILE A 102 2.71 -27.19 21.31
N SER A 103 2.33 -27.76 20.16
CA SER A 103 1.91 -29.15 20.06
C SER A 103 3.05 -30.13 20.37
N VAL A 104 4.28 -29.86 19.92
CA VAL A 104 5.46 -30.68 20.20
C VAL A 104 5.86 -30.57 21.67
N LEU A 105 5.71 -29.38 22.27
CA LEU A 105 5.99 -29.16 23.69
C LEU A 105 4.94 -29.80 24.62
N GLY A 106 3.88 -30.40 24.07
CA GLY A 106 2.84 -31.09 24.83
C GLY A 106 1.98 -30.18 25.72
N ARG A 107 2.14 -28.85 25.60
CA ARG A 107 1.28 -27.89 26.29
C ARG A 107 -0.01 -27.75 25.48
N ASP A 108 -1.11 -28.22 26.05
CA ASP A 108 -2.46 -27.88 25.59
C ASP A 108 -2.99 -26.76 26.50
N PRO A 109 -2.66 -25.47 26.23
CA PRO A 109 -3.07 -24.36 27.09
C PRO A 109 -4.58 -24.16 27.14
N MET A 110 -5.34 -24.84 26.30
CA MET A 110 -6.79 -24.69 26.20
C MET A 110 -7.53 -25.99 26.54
N GLN A 111 -6.84 -26.99 27.10
CA GLN A 111 -7.40 -28.28 27.55
C GLN A 111 -8.43 -28.83 26.55
N ARG A 112 -8.10 -28.80 25.25
CA ARG A 112 -9.03 -29.11 24.15
C ARG A 112 -9.40 -30.59 24.07
N LYS A 113 -8.76 -31.43 24.88
CA LYS A 113 -9.08 -32.86 24.98
C LYS A 113 -10.46 -33.02 25.62
N TRP A 114 -11.37 -33.64 24.86
CA TRP A 114 -12.66 -34.04 25.36
C TRP A 114 -12.49 -35.12 26.43
N LEU A 115 -13.07 -34.90 27.62
CA LEU A 115 -13.08 -35.84 28.74
C LEU A 115 -14.52 -36.37 28.91
N PRO A 116 -14.95 -37.36 28.09
CA PRO A 116 -16.33 -37.85 28.09
C PRO A 116 -16.77 -38.54 29.39
N GLY A 117 -15.83 -38.88 30.29
CA GLY A 117 -16.09 -39.44 31.61
C GLY A 117 -15.96 -38.44 32.76
N ALA A 118 -15.66 -37.16 32.49
CA ALA A 118 -15.58 -36.15 33.54
C ALA A 118 -17.00 -35.73 33.96
N SER A 119 -17.27 -35.73 35.26
CA SER A 119 -18.53 -35.21 35.82
C SER A 119 -18.67 -33.69 35.63
N THR A 120 -17.54 -32.99 35.51
CA THR A 120 -17.46 -31.53 35.34
C THR A 120 -16.10 -31.18 34.71
N TYR A 121 -16.09 -30.17 33.83
CA TYR A 121 -14.87 -29.57 33.25
C TYR A 121 -14.34 -28.39 34.09
N TRP A 122 -14.96 -28.10 35.23
CA TRP A 122 -14.48 -27.08 36.16
C TRP A 122 -13.17 -27.54 36.82
N ASP A 123 -12.09 -26.80 36.61
CA ASP A 123 -10.86 -26.93 37.38
C ASP A 123 -11.02 -26.23 38.73
N ASP A 124 -10.62 -26.90 39.81
CA ASP A 124 -10.64 -26.32 41.16
C ASP A 124 -9.66 -25.15 41.22
N ARG A 125 -10.21 -23.93 41.34
CA ARG A 125 -9.40 -22.73 41.50
C ARG A 125 -8.78 -22.75 42.90
N PRO A 126 -7.44 -22.71 43.02
CA PRO A 126 -6.82 -22.61 44.33
C PRO A 126 -7.29 -21.33 45.02
N GLU A 127 -7.69 -21.44 46.30
CA GLU A 127 -8.12 -20.29 47.08
C GLU A 127 -6.98 -19.25 47.12
N PRO A 128 -7.24 -17.98 46.75
CA PRO A 128 -6.24 -16.94 46.84
C PRO A 128 -5.81 -16.78 48.30
N ALA A 129 -4.51 -16.92 48.57
CA ALA A 129 -3.96 -16.79 49.92
C ALA A 129 -4.17 -15.39 50.54
N ASP A 130 -4.49 -14.38 49.73
CA ASP A 130 -4.68 -13.01 50.19
C ASP A 130 -5.74 -12.25 49.37
N ALA A 131 -6.68 -11.61 50.08
CA ALA A 131 -7.73 -10.75 49.51
C ALA A 131 -7.17 -9.45 48.90
N SER A 132 -5.93 -9.09 49.19
CA SER A 132 -5.24 -7.93 48.59
C SER A 132 -5.09 -8.05 47.06
N HIS A 133 -5.08 -9.27 46.52
CA HIS A 133 -4.93 -9.54 45.08
C HIS A 133 -6.13 -9.04 44.24
N PHE A 134 -7.30 -8.82 44.87
CA PHE A 134 -8.47 -8.27 44.19
C PHE A 134 -8.48 -6.73 44.13
N LYS A 135 -7.61 -6.05 44.89
CA LYS A 135 -7.57 -4.58 44.94
C LYS A 135 -6.75 -3.94 43.83
N ARG A 136 -6.02 -4.73 43.04
CA ARG A 136 -5.11 -4.26 42.00
C ARG A 136 -5.62 -4.70 40.64
N GLN A 137 -6.59 -3.96 40.11
CA GLN A 137 -7.20 -4.21 38.80
C GLN A 137 -6.58 -3.38 37.65
N TYR A 138 -5.54 -2.59 37.92
CA TYR A 138 -4.78 -1.83 36.93
C TYR A 138 -3.28 -1.89 37.22
#